data_AF-A0A3P8M3D3-F1
#
_entry.id   AF-A0A3P8M3D3-F1
#
_cell.length_a   1.000
_cell.length_b   1.000
_cell.length_c   1.000
_cell.angle_alpha   90.00
_cell.angle_beta   90.00
_cell.angle_gamma   90.00
#
_symmetry.space_group_name_H-M   'P 1'
#
loop_
_entity.id
_entity.type
_entity.pdbx_description
1 polymer ?
#
loop_
_entity_poly.entity_id
_entity_poly.type
_entity_poly.pdbx_seq_one_letter_code
_entity_poly.pdbx_strand_id
1 'polypeptide(L)'
;MVPFLAAYIGYSIADRAALAPCAIGAWVGNSFGAGFFGALIAGMIGGLVVYYLKKIPVHKVLRSVMPIFVIPIVGTFITAGIMMWGFRRAGRCADR
;
A
#
# COMPACT_ATOMS: atom_id res chain seq x y z
N MET A 1 5.54 14.61 1.24
CA MET A 1 4.08 14.83 1.38
C MET A 1 3.27 13.65 0.84
N VAL A 2 3.54 13.19 -0.38
CA VAL A 2 2.84 12.06 -1.06
C VAL A 2 2.62 10.79 -0.20
N PRO A 3 3.61 10.28 0.57
CA PRO A 3 3.40 9.07 1.38
C PRO A 3 2.39 9.24 2.52
N PHE A 4 2.35 10.41 3.15
CA PHE A 4 1.44 10.70 4.26
C PHE A 4 -0.01 10.75 3.78
N LEU A 5 -0.25 11.39 2.63
CA LEU A 5 -1.58 11.44 2.02
C LEU A 5 -2.11 10.01 1.77
N ALA A 6 -1.32 9.16 1.11
CA ALA A 6 -1.71 7.78 0.83
C ALA A 6 -1.92 6.95 2.10
N ALA A 7 -1.08 7.15 3.12
CA ALA A 7 -1.20 6.47 4.41
C ALA A 7 -2.53 6.78 5.10
N TYR A 8 -2.93 8.05 5.14
CA TYR A 8 -4.20 8.45 5.76
C TYR A 8 -5.43 8.03 4.94
N ILE A 9 -5.33 7.98 3.60
CA ILE A 9 -6.40 7.41 2.76
C ILE A 9 -6.59 5.92 3.07
N GLY A 10 -5.50 5.15 3.15
CA GLY A 10 -5.55 3.73 3.50
C GLY A 10 -6.00 3.48 4.94
N TYR A 11 -5.62 4.37 5.87
CA TYR A 11 -6.03 4.32 7.26
C TYR A 11 -7.56 4.39 7.41
N SER A 12 -8.22 5.24 6.61
CA SER A 12 -9.68 5.34 6.59
C SER A 12 -10.39 4.07 6.12
N ILE A 13 -9.70 3.16 5.44
CA ILE A 13 -10.27 1.90 4.91
C ILE A 13 -10.01 0.72 5.85
N ALA A 14 -8.78 0.58 6.37
CA ALA A 14 -8.38 -0.61 7.10
C ALA A 14 -7.60 -0.35 8.42
N ASP A 15 -7.79 0.83 9.01
CA ASP A 15 -7.18 1.30 10.26
C ASP A 15 -5.66 1.42 10.21
N ARG A 16 -5.03 1.45 11.38
CA ARG A 16 -3.58 1.56 11.62
C ARG A 16 -2.71 0.59 10.82
N ALA A 17 -3.21 -0.59 10.50
CA ALA A 17 -2.44 -1.61 9.78
C ALA A 17 -2.17 -1.22 8.31
N ALA A 18 -2.95 -0.29 7.75
CA ALA A 18 -2.78 0.19 6.37
C ALA A 18 -1.75 1.32 6.21
N LEU A 19 -1.30 1.94 7.30
CA LEU A 19 -0.39 3.09 7.26
C LEU A 19 0.93 2.76 6.55
N ALA A 20 1.63 1.71 7.00
CA ALA A 20 2.90 1.27 6.43
C ALA A 20 2.79 0.82 4.95
N PRO A 21 1.87 -0.09 4.58
CA PRO A 21 1.77 -0.57 3.20
C PRO A 21 1.39 0.52 2.19
N CYS A 22 0.49 1.43 2.56
CA CYS A 22 0.09 2.53 1.66
C CYS A 22 1.18 3.59 1.53
N ALA A 23 1.87 3.95 2.63
CA ALA A 23 2.98 4.90 2.60
C ALA A 23 4.12 4.40 1.69
N ILE A 24 4.51 3.13 1.85
CA ILE A 24 5.59 2.52 1.08
C ILE A 24 5.18 2.34 -0.39
N GLY A 25 3.95 1.88 -0.66
CA GLY A 25 3.43 1.76 -2.02
C GLY A 25 3.40 3.10 -2.77
N ALA A 26 2.97 4.17 -2.10
CA ALA A 26 2.97 5.51 -2.66
C ALA A 26 4.38 6.10 -2.83
N TRP A 27 5.31 5.80 -1.91
CA TRP A 27 6.70 6.19 -2.06
C TRP A 27 7.33 5.57 -3.30
N VAL A 28 7.12 4.27 -3.51
CA VAL A 28 7.60 3.55 -4.70
C VAL A 28 6.96 4.10 -5.99
N GLY A 29 5.65 4.32 -6.01
CA GLY A 29 4.98 4.93 -7.17
C GLY A 29 5.49 6.35 -7.47
N ASN A 30 5.79 7.14 -6.43
CA ASN A 30 6.34 8.48 -6.59
C ASN A 30 7.75 8.48 -7.19
N SER A 31 8.57 7.45 -6.94
CA SER A 31 9.87 7.29 -7.60
C SER A 31 9.77 7.14 -9.12
N PHE A 32 8.60 6.77 -9.66
CA PHE A 32 8.34 6.70 -11.10
C PHE A 32 7.58 7.91 -11.66
N GLY A 33 7.42 8.99 -10.88
CA GLY A 33 6.77 10.23 -11.33
C GLY A 33 5.25 10.29 -11.16
N ALA A 34 4.65 9.37 -10.39
CA ALA A 34 3.19 9.32 -10.20
C ALA A 34 2.60 10.47 -9.38
N GLY A 35 3.41 11.15 -8.56
CA GLY A 35 3.01 12.30 -7.77
C GLY A 35 1.75 12.09 -6.91
N PHE A 36 0.88 13.11 -6.88
CA PHE A 36 -0.35 13.11 -6.10
C PHE A 36 -1.34 12.02 -6.53
N PHE A 37 -1.50 11.82 -7.85
CA PHE A 37 -2.46 10.84 -8.38
C PHE A 37 -2.04 9.41 -8.03
N GLY A 38 -0.72 9.14 -8.06
CA GLY A 38 -0.14 7.89 -7.56
C GLY A 38 -0.45 7.63 -6.09
N ALA A 39 -0.39 8.66 -5.22
CA ALA A 39 -0.77 8.51 -3.82
C ALA A 39 -2.25 8.22 -3.60
N LEU A 40 -3.14 8.84 -4.38
CA LEU A 40 -4.58 8.59 -4.28
C LEU A 40 -4.90 7.12 -4.61
N ILE A 41 -4.35 6.65 -5.73
CA ILE A 41 -4.54 5.27 -6.21
C ILE A 41 -3.86 4.28 -5.25
N ALA A 42 -2.62 4.54 -4.83
CA ALA A 42 -1.90 3.67 -3.89
C ALA A 42 -2.58 3.59 -2.53
N GLY A 43 -3.16 4.68 -2.04
CA GLY A 43 -3.93 4.70 -0.80
C GLY A 43 -5.20 3.84 -0.88
N MET A 44 -5.96 3.95 -1.96
CA MET A 44 -7.15 3.11 -2.16
C MET A 44 -6.80 1.63 -2.36
N ILE A 45 -5.85 1.32 -3.26
CA ILE A 45 -5.46 -0.07 -3.55
C ILE A 45 -4.84 -0.70 -2.31
N GLY A 46 -3.89 -0.03 -1.66
CA GLY A 46 -3.25 -0.54 -0.45
C GLY A 46 -4.23 -0.73 0.70
N GLY A 47 -5.17 0.20 0.88
CA GLY A 47 -6.24 0.09 1.88
C GLY A 47 -7.14 -1.12 1.62
N LEU A 48 -7.53 -1.34 0.37
CA LEU A 48 -8.37 -2.48 0.00
C LEU A 48 -7.64 -3.82 0.19
N VAL A 49 -6.37 -3.91 -0.23
CA VAL A 49 -5.53 -5.10 -0.03
C VAL A 49 -5.45 -5.46 1.46
N VAL A 50 -5.19 -4.47 2.31
CA VAL A 50 -5.10 -4.67 3.76
C VAL A 50 -6.44 -5.06 4.37
N TYR A 51 -7.54 -4.49 3.89
CA TYR A 51 -8.89 -4.86 4.30
C TYR A 51 -9.19 -6.34 4.04
N TYR A 52 -8.86 -6.85 2.85
CA TYR A 52 -9.03 -8.27 2.53
C TYR A 52 -8.09 -9.16 3.36
N LEU A 53 -6.87 -8.70 3.61
CA LEU A 53 -5.90 -9.44 4.42
C LEU A 53 -6.36 -9.59 5.89
N LYS A 54 -7.08 -8.60 6.42
CA LYS A 54 -7.73 -8.67 7.74
C LYS A 54 -8.87 -9.69 7.83
N LYS A 55 -9.50 -10.05 6.71
CA LYS A 55 -10.65 -10.97 6.67
C LYS A 55 -10.27 -12.44 6.84
N ILE A 56 -8.99 -12.78 6.77
CA ILE A 56 -8.51 -14.16 6.89
C ILE A 56 -8.67 -14.61 8.36
N PRO A 57 -9.39 -15.71 8.64
CA PRO A 57 -9.64 -16.17 10.01
C PRO A 57 -8.34 -16.70 10.62
N VAL A 58 -7.89 -16.06 11.70
CA VAL A 58 -6.70 -16.47 12.47
C VAL A 58 -7.03 -16.74 13.93
N HIS A 59 -6.30 -17.69 14.53
CA HIS A 59 -6.46 -18.12 15.91
C HIS A 59 -6.17 -16.97 16.90
N LYS A 60 -6.85 -16.93 18.06
CA LYS A 60 -6.89 -15.80 19.02
C LYS A 60 -5.52 -15.21 19.39
N VAL A 61 -4.48 -16.05 19.45
CA VAL A 61 -3.12 -15.66 19.83
C VAL A 61 -2.41 -14.85 18.73
N LEU A 62 -2.76 -15.06 17.46
CA LEU A 62 -2.10 -14.42 16.30
C LEU A 62 -2.71 -13.07 15.93
N ARG A 63 -3.86 -12.69 16.50
CA ARG A 63 -4.59 -11.46 16.14
C ARG A 63 -3.81 -10.17 16.37
N SER A 64 -2.93 -10.11 17.38
CA SER A 64 -2.11 -8.92 17.65
C SER A 64 -0.81 -8.88 16.84
N VAL A 65 -0.21 -10.04 16.56
CA VAL A 65 1.05 -10.13 15.79
C VAL A 65 0.80 -9.85 14.31
N MET A 66 -0.36 -10.25 13.79
CA MET A 66 -0.70 -10.11 12.37
C MET A 66 -0.65 -8.65 11.85
N PRO A 67 -1.32 -7.65 12.46
CA PRO A 67 -1.26 -6.26 11.99
C PRO A 67 0.11 -5.59 12.16
N ILE A 68 1.01 -6.16 12.97
CA ILE A 68 2.33 -5.59 13.25
C ILE A 68 3.37 -6.10 12.25
N PHE A 69 3.34 -7.39 11.90
CA PHE A 69 4.34 -8.00 11.00
C PHE A 69 3.74 -8.48 9.68
N VAL A 70 2.71 -9.31 9.74
CA VAL A 70 2.18 -9.98 8.54
C VAL A 70 1.51 -8.98 7.59
N ILE A 71 0.66 -8.10 8.11
CA ILE A 71 -0.05 -7.13 7.29
C ILE A 71 0.91 -6.10 6.68
N PRO A 72 1.88 -5.53 7.41
CA PRO A 72 2.85 -4.64 6.79
C PRO A 72 3.70 -5.33 5.74
N ILE A 73 4.19 -6.55 5.98
CA ILE A 73 5.06 -7.27 5.02
C ILE A 73 4.27 -7.67 3.77
N VAL A 74 3.14 -8.36 3.93
CA VAL A 74 2.35 -8.85 2.80
C VAL A 74 1.65 -7.68 2.09
N GLY A 75 1.13 -6.73 2.87
CA GLY A 75 0.52 -5.52 2.33
C GLY A 75 1.51 -4.67 1.55
N THR A 76 2.74 -4.47 2.03
CA THR A 76 3.76 -3.74 1.25
C THR A 76 4.15 -4.50 0.00
N PHE A 77 4.36 -5.82 0.10
CA PHE A 77 4.73 -6.64 -1.04
C PHE A 77 3.69 -6.57 -2.17
N ILE A 78 2.40 -6.70 -1.83
CA ILE A 78 1.31 -6.62 -2.81
C ILE A 78 1.14 -5.17 -3.31
N THR A 79 1.06 -4.17 -2.43
CA THR A 79 0.77 -2.79 -2.82
C THR A 79 1.92 -2.19 -3.63
N ALA A 80 3.16 -2.37 -3.18
CA ALA A 80 4.35 -1.93 -3.91
C ALA A 80 4.56 -2.77 -5.18
N GLY A 81 4.22 -4.05 -5.18
CA GLY A 81 4.24 -4.90 -6.37
C GLY A 81 3.28 -4.40 -7.46
N ILE A 82 2.03 -4.08 -7.10
CA ILE A 82 1.03 -3.51 -8.01
C ILE A 82 1.48 -2.16 -8.55
N MET A 83 1.99 -1.28 -7.67
CA MET A 83 2.51 0.03 -8.07
C MET A 83 3.72 -0.08 -8.99
N MET A 84 4.68 -0.95 -8.67
CA MET A 84 5.83 -1.21 -9.54
C MET A 84 5.38 -1.76 -10.88
N TRP A 85 4.48 -2.74 -10.92
CA TRP A 85 4.06 -3.33 -12.19
C TRP A 85 3.26 -2.36 -13.06
N GLY A 86 2.35 -1.59 -12.45
CA GLY A 86 1.55 -0.58 -13.12
C GLY A 86 2.40 0.58 -13.66
N PHE A 87 3.27 1.14 -12.82
CA PHE A 87 4.06 2.31 -13.19
C PHE A 87 5.35 1.99 -13.97
N ARG A 88 5.93 0.80 -13.84
CA ARG A 88 7.08 0.37 -14.66
C ARG A 88 6.73 0.21 -16.14
N ARG A 89 5.45 -0.01 -16.48
CA ARG A 89 4.99 0.08 -17.88
C ARG A 89 4.92 1.51 -18.39
N ALA A 90 4.57 2.48 -17.53
CA ALA A 90 4.50 3.90 -17.89
C ALA A 90 5.90 4.57 -17.93
N GLY A 91 6.80 4.21 -17.01
CA GLY A 91 8.15 4.80 -16.91
C GLY A 91 9.09 4.47 -18.08
N ARG A 92 8.86 3.36 -18.81
CA ARG A 92 9.61 3.07 -20.05
C ARG A 92 9.35 4.06 -21.19
N CYS A 93 8.28 4.85 -21.12
CA CYS A 93 8.01 5.91 -22.10
C CYS A 93 8.57 7.28 -21.67
N ALA A 94 9.01 7.45 -20.43
CA ALA A 94 9.57 8.71 -19.91
C ALA A 94 11.11 8.74 -19.94
N ASP A 95 11.75 7.60 -20.20
CA ASP A 95 13.21 7.44 -20.33
C ASP A 95 13.67 7.43 -21.82
N ARG A 96 12.83 7.95 -22.73
CA ARG A 96 13.18 8.21 -24.13
C ARG A 96 12.72 9.62 -24.50
#